data_AF-A0AAV6LAJ6-F1
#
_entry.id   AF-A0AAV6LAJ6-F1
#
_cell.length_a   1.000
_cell.length_b   1.000
_cell.length_c   1.000
_cell.angle_alpha   90.00
_cell.angle_beta   90.00
_cell.angle_gamma   90.00
#
_symmetry.space_group_name_H-M   'P 1'
#
loop_
_entity.id
_entity.type
_entity.pdbx_description
1 polymer ?
#
loop_
_entity_poly.entity_id
_entity_poly.type
_entity_poly.pdbx_seq_one_letter_code
_entity_poly.pdbx_strand_id
1 'polypeptide(L)' 'MPTQKLVFLFCLLIISFFSAPSLPLSVAGGSSCSDIVFPDNQDFASCTDLPNLDSFFHWTYTPSSSTVHIAY' A
#
# COMPACT_ATOMS: atom_id res chain seq x y z
N MET A 1 49.33 -11.87 -10.80
CA MET A 1 48.38 -11.82 -9.66
C MET A 1 47.55 -10.51 -9.55
N PRO A 2 47.15 -9.81 -10.63
CA PRO A 2 46.14 -8.73 -10.55
C PRO A 2 44.71 -9.20 -10.90
N THR A 3 44.58 -10.27 -11.70
CA THR A 3 43.29 -10.79 -12.19
C THR A 3 42.44 -11.39 -11.07
N GLN A 4 43.05 -12.07 -10.09
CA GLN A 4 42.35 -12.64 -8.95
C GLN A 4 41.73 -11.56 -8.04
N LYS A 5 42.43 -10.43 -7.86
CA LYS A 5 41.90 -9.29 -7.10
C LYS A 5 40.72 -8.65 -7.81
N LEU A 6 40.78 -8.57 -9.15
CA LEU A 6 39.68 -8.04 -9.98
C LEU A 6 38.44 -8.95 -9.94
N VAL A 7 38.62 -10.26 -10.02
CA VAL A 7 37.52 -11.25 -9.91
C VAL A 7 36.87 -11.16 -8.53
N PHE A 8 37.67 -11.07 -7.47
CA PHE A 8 37.12 -10.96 -6.11
C PHE A 8 36.33 -9.67 -5.90
N LEU A 9 36.82 -8.55 -6.44
CA LEU A 9 36.12 -7.27 -6.39
C LEU A 9 34.80 -7.31 -7.15
N PHE A 10 34.78 -7.95 -8.34
CA PHE A 10 33.57 -8.12 -9.12
C PHE A 10 32.55 -9.01 -8.40
N CYS A 11 32.97 -10.11 -7.77
CA CYS A 11 32.08 -10.97 -6.99
C CYS A 11 31.44 -10.22 -5.81
N LEU A 12 32.21 -9.39 -5.09
CA LEU A 12 31.68 -8.61 -3.97
C LEU A 12 30.61 -7.60 -4.43
N LEU A 13 30.78 -6.99 -5.60
CA LEU A 13 29.80 -6.05 -6.17
C LEU A 13 28.50 -6.76 -6.61
N ILE A 14 28.59 -7.97 -7.13
CA ILE A 14 27.40 -8.75 -7.53
C ILE A 14 26.61 -9.20 -6.29
N ILE A 15 27.30 -9.64 -5.24
CA ILE A 15 26.65 -10.09 -4.00
C ILE A 15 25.90 -8.93 -3.32
N SER A 16 26.51 -7.73 -3.27
CA SER A 16 25.86 -6.56 -2.66
C SER A 16 24.65 -6.05 -3.46
N PHE A 17 24.63 -6.24 -4.78
CA PHE A 17 23.51 -5.85 -5.64
C PHE A 17 22.31 -6.79 -5.49
N PHE A 18 22.56 -8.09 -5.29
CA PHE A 18 21.50 -9.10 -5.10
C PHE A 18 20.95 -9.16 -3.67
N SER A 19 21.66 -8.60 -2.69
CA SER A 19 21.19 -8.54 -1.31
C SER A 19 20.39 -7.28 -0.97
N ALA A 20 19.92 -6.51 -1.96
CA ALA A 20 19.00 -5.41 -1.69
C ALA A 20 17.74 -6.00 -1.05
N PRO A 21 17.47 -5.76 0.26
CA PRO A 21 16.19 -6.13 0.81
C PRO A 21 15.15 -5.36 0.00
N SER A 22 14.17 -6.04 -0.57
CA SER A 22 12.99 -5.39 -1.10
C SER A 22 12.39 -4.59 0.06
N LEU A 23 12.65 -3.27 0.10
CA LEU A 23 11.96 -2.41 1.03
C LEU A 23 10.47 -2.61 0.72
N PRO A 24 9.64 -3.05 1.68
CA PRO A 24 8.21 -2.93 1.50
C PRO A 24 8.00 -1.42 1.30
N LEU A 25 7.60 -1.05 0.08
CA LEU A 25 7.15 0.30 -0.21
C LEU A 25 5.84 0.45 0.56
N SER A 26 5.92 0.68 1.87
CA SER A 26 4.80 1.18 2.63
C SER A 26 4.64 2.62 2.16
N VAL A 27 3.77 2.82 1.18
CA VAL A 27 3.28 4.14 0.81
C VAL A 27 2.45 4.63 2.01
N ALA A 28 3.13 5.07 3.07
CA ALA A 28 2.53 5.91 4.10
C ALA A 28 2.50 7.35 3.55
N GLY A 29 1.75 7.50 2.46
CA GLY A 29 1.47 8.75 1.78
C GLY A 29 -0.01 8.79 1.53
N GLY A 30 -0.78 8.94 2.63
CA GLY A 30 -2.23 8.98 2.60
C GLY A 30 -2.75 10.06 1.67
N SER A 31 -3.36 9.63 0.56
CA SER A 31 -4.72 10.06 0.26
C SER A 31 -5.65 9.13 1.04
N SER A 32 -5.54 9.15 2.36
CA SER A 32 -6.32 8.33 3.29
C SER A 32 -7.78 8.66 3.06
N CYS A 33 -8.57 7.73 2.55
CA CYS A 33 -9.97 7.98 2.17
C CYS A 33 -10.11 9.18 1.22
N SER A 34 -9.96 8.91 -0.07
CA SER A 34 -10.18 9.90 -1.13
C SER A 34 -11.53 10.62 -0.94
N ASP A 35 -11.61 11.92 -1.28
CA ASP A 35 -12.85 12.73 -1.29
C ASP A 35 -13.82 12.23 -2.38
N ILE A 36 -14.26 10.98 -2.26
CA ILE A 36 -15.21 10.34 -3.15
C ILE A 36 -16.58 10.91 -2.82
N VAL A 37 -17.10 11.68 -3.75
CA VAL A 37 -18.48 12.17 -3.69
C VAL A 37 -19.36 11.06 -4.24
N PHE A 38 -20.02 10.32 -3.33
CA PHE A 38 -21.01 9.35 -3.72
C PHE A 38 -22.30 10.04 -4.24
N PRO A 39 -23.04 9.40 -5.16
CA PRO A 39 -24.36 9.86 -5.55
C PRO A 39 -25.30 10.05 -4.35
N ASP A 40 -26.32 10.87 -4.51
CA ASP A 40 -27.36 11.10 -3.50
C ASP A 40 -26.86 11.65 -2.14
N ASN A 41 -25.69 12.32 -2.14
CA ASN A 41 -25.08 12.86 -0.91
C ASN A 41 -24.84 11.78 0.16
N GLN A 42 -24.50 10.58 -0.27
CA GLN A 42 -24.24 9.45 0.63
C GLN A 42 -22.86 9.58 1.27
N ASP A 43 -22.84 9.99 2.54
CA ASP A 43 -21.61 10.10 3.32
C ASP A 43 -21.35 8.83 4.14
N PHE A 44 -20.09 8.40 4.15
CA PHE A 44 -19.65 7.24 4.93
C PHE A 44 -18.90 7.65 6.19
N ALA A 45 -19.32 7.14 7.34
CA ALA A 45 -18.79 7.49 8.66
C ALA A 45 -17.42 6.84 8.94
N SER A 46 -17.06 5.80 8.18
CA SER A 46 -15.80 5.09 8.32
C SER A 46 -15.25 4.73 6.96
N CYS A 47 -13.93 4.78 6.84
CA CYS A 47 -13.23 4.34 5.65
C CYS A 47 -11.88 3.70 5.99
N THR A 48 -11.45 2.74 5.18
CA THR A 48 -10.21 1.98 5.35
C THR A 48 -9.55 1.75 4.00
N ASP A 49 -8.27 2.12 3.89
CA ASP A 49 -7.48 1.84 2.69
C ASP A 49 -7.19 0.33 2.58
N LEU A 50 -7.40 -0.25 1.40
CA LEU A 50 -7.12 -1.65 1.10
C LEU A 50 -5.90 -1.76 0.17
N PRO A 51 -4.66 -1.68 0.67
CA PRO A 51 -3.46 -1.49 -0.16
C PRO A 51 -3.14 -2.68 -1.07
N ASN A 52 -3.60 -3.89 -0.74
CA ASN A 52 -3.43 -5.07 -1.58
C ASN A 52 -4.42 -5.12 -2.75
N LEU A 53 -5.48 -4.30 -2.70
CA LEU A 53 -6.56 -4.24 -3.69
C LEU A 53 -6.58 -2.90 -4.43
N ASP A 54 -5.66 -1.98 -4.10
CA ASP A 54 -5.61 -0.62 -4.64
C ASP A 54 -7.00 0.06 -4.62
N SER A 55 -7.73 -0.13 -3.52
CA SER A 55 -9.14 0.26 -3.36
C SER A 55 -9.40 0.83 -1.96
N PHE A 56 -10.55 1.47 -1.76
CA PHE A 56 -10.98 2.03 -0.48
C PHE A 56 -12.24 1.32 0.00
N PHE A 57 -12.36 1.05 1.30
CA PHE A 57 -13.56 0.44 1.88
C PHE A 57 -14.31 1.45 2.73
N HIS A 58 -15.49 1.86 2.30
CA HIS A 58 -16.34 2.82 2.98
C HIS A 58 -17.53 2.12 3.64
N TRP A 59 -17.84 2.44 4.89
CA TRP A 59 -19.02 1.88 5.56
C TRP A 59 -19.64 2.81 6.61
N THR A 60 -20.94 2.66 6.83
CA THR A 60 -21.72 3.35 7.88
C THR A 60 -22.70 2.37 8.49
N TYR A 61 -22.74 2.31 9.83
CA TYR A 61 -23.80 1.62 10.54
C TYR A 61 -24.89 2.59 10.97
N THR A 62 -26.15 2.25 10.69
CA THR A 62 -27.34 3.00 11.08
C THR A 62 -28.08 2.23 12.17
N PRO A 63 -27.93 2.60 13.46
CA PRO A 63 -28.50 1.82 14.57
C PRO A 63 -30.03 1.76 14.55
N SER A 64 -30.71 2.83 14.11
CA SER A 64 -32.17 2.91 14.09
C SER A 64 -32.84 1.86 13.19
N SER A 65 -32.17 1.48 12.10
CA SER A 65 -32.60 0.43 11.18
C SER A 65 -31.78 -0.86 11.30
N SER A 66 -30.79 -0.90 12.21
CA SER A 66 -29.82 -2.00 12.33
C SER A 66 -29.19 -2.40 10.98
N THR A 67 -28.94 -1.41 10.12
CA THR A 67 -28.44 -1.62 8.75
C THR A 67 -27.00 -1.14 8.63
N VAL A 68 -26.20 -1.85 7.83
CA VAL A 68 -24.85 -1.41 7.45
C VAL A 68 -24.85 -1.08 5.96
N HIS A 69 -24.42 0.13 5.62
CA HIS A 69 -24.19 0.57 4.25
C HIS A 69 -22.70 0.45 3.92
N ILE A 70 -22.37 -0.06 2.73
CA ILE A 70 -20.99 -0.35 2.31
C ILE A 70 -20.79 0.16 0.88
N ALA A 71 -19.61 0.72 0.59
CA ALA A 71 -19.15 1.09 -0.74
C ALA A 71 -17.63 0.84 -0.92
N TYR A 72 -17.18 0.71 -2.17
CA TYR A 72 -15.78 0.47 -2.56
C TYR A 72 -15.37 1.33 -3.76
#